data_AF-A0A1B6AJA7-F1
#
_entry.id   AF-A0A1B6AJA7-F1
#
_cell.length_a   1.000
_cell.length_b   1.000
_cell.length_c   1.000
_cell.angle_alpha   90.00
_cell.angle_beta   90.00
_cell.angle_gamma   90.00
#
_symmetry.space_group_name_H-M   'P 1'
#
loop_
_entity.id
_entity.type
_entity.pdbx_description
1 polymer ?
#
loop_
_entity_poly.entity_id
_entity_poly.type
_entity_poly.pdbx_seq_one_letter_code
_entity_poly.pdbx_strand_id
1 'polypeptide(L)'
;MSTNDKQPHVAHYTRRRETPPRTQAEQVGEIIRAHKDAAPRERFLHDMLNATAEDSPPAPEGQAAEIRQKSTLAPHRAKLARALENELARHEAEKARARLADAGAYEREGGNVPNLVEVIYEAYLVGAVPASEIARELHVTEEYVREVVRTHAPFSWFVEVRTDAGKWEEQDGSEDLWPAVDVEEIARGLLADSVSAGTRARVRVWKGHGPAPDAEPVYVAYTHDQDAN
;
A
#
# COMPACT_ATOMS: atom_id res chain seq x y z
N MET A 1 76.59 -13.84 -25.24
CA MET A 1 75.15 -13.82 -25.56
C MET A 1 74.52 -15.06 -24.95
N SER A 2 73.76 -14.91 -23.87
CA SER A 2 72.98 -15.97 -23.24
C SER A 2 71.69 -15.33 -22.76
N THR A 3 70.58 -15.65 -23.43
CA THR A 3 69.24 -15.12 -23.14
C THR A 3 68.65 -15.90 -21.99
N ASN A 4 68.40 -15.20 -20.88
CA ASN A 4 67.79 -15.76 -19.69
C ASN A 4 66.25 -15.73 -19.90
N ASP A 5 65.67 -16.88 -20.22
CA ASP A 5 64.22 -17.10 -20.34
C ASP A 5 63.56 -16.93 -18.96
N LYS A 6 62.96 -15.76 -18.73
CA LYS A 6 61.98 -15.58 -17.64
C LYS A 6 60.59 -15.78 -18.22
N GLN A 7 60.03 -16.97 -18.01
CA GLN A 7 58.59 -17.22 -18.18
C GLN A 7 57.78 -16.31 -17.24
N PRO A 8 56.66 -15.72 -17.69
CA PRO A 8 55.76 -15.01 -16.79
C PRO A 8 54.99 -16.00 -15.91
N HIS A 9 55.01 -15.76 -14.60
CA HIS A 9 54.15 -16.42 -13.62
C HIS A 9 52.68 -16.25 -14.00
N VAL A 10 52.02 -17.34 -14.38
CA VAL A 10 50.56 -17.40 -14.46
C VAL A 10 50.02 -17.44 -13.03
N ALA A 11 49.33 -16.39 -12.61
CA ALA A 11 48.59 -16.39 -11.35
C ALA A 11 47.49 -17.45 -11.41
N HIS A 12 47.61 -18.49 -10.59
CA HIS A 12 46.51 -19.41 -10.33
C HIS A 12 45.43 -18.65 -9.54
N TYR A 13 44.41 -18.15 -10.24
CA TYR A 13 43.18 -17.72 -9.58
C TYR A 13 42.48 -18.97 -9.03
N THR A 14 42.66 -19.22 -7.74
CA THR A 14 41.74 -20.09 -7.00
C THR A 14 40.37 -19.44 -7.06
N ARG A 15 39.47 -20.02 -7.86
CA ARG A 15 38.04 -19.70 -7.87
C ARG A 15 37.54 -19.93 -6.45
N ARG A 16 37.41 -18.87 -5.65
CA ARG A 16 36.64 -18.91 -4.41
C ARG A 16 35.27 -19.45 -4.81
N ARG A 17 34.88 -20.61 -4.27
CA ARG A 17 33.49 -21.05 -4.30
C ARG A 17 32.72 -20.04 -3.46
N GLU A 18 32.29 -18.96 -4.09
CA GLU A 18 31.28 -18.08 -3.51
C GLU A 18 30.05 -18.94 -3.30
N THR A 19 29.63 -19.05 -2.05
CA THR A 19 28.36 -19.65 -1.68
C THR A 19 27.29 -18.91 -2.48
N PRO A 20 26.37 -19.61 -3.17
CA PRO A 20 25.34 -18.95 -3.96
C PRO A 20 24.63 -17.89 -3.11
N PRO A 21 24.25 -16.75 -3.68
CA PRO A 21 23.56 -15.70 -2.94
C PRO A 21 22.33 -16.31 -2.28
N ARG A 22 22.25 -16.17 -0.96
CA ARG A 22 21.11 -16.66 -0.17
C ARG A 22 19.82 -16.08 -0.73
N THR A 23 18.83 -16.92 -0.91
CA THR A 23 17.49 -16.48 -1.30
C THR A 23 16.91 -15.57 -0.21
N GLN A 24 15.95 -14.71 -0.57
CA GLN A 24 15.24 -13.88 0.42
C GLN A 24 14.67 -14.74 1.58
N ALA A 25 14.17 -15.94 1.28
CA ALA A 25 13.66 -16.87 2.27
C ALA A 25 14.75 -17.34 3.26
N GLU A 26 15.97 -17.60 2.80
CA GLU A 26 17.10 -17.98 3.67
C GLU A 26 17.60 -16.81 4.52
N GLN A 27 17.56 -15.59 3.99
CA GLN A 27 17.90 -14.37 4.74
C GLN A 27 16.88 -14.10 5.84
N VAL A 28 15.58 -14.21 5.54
CA VAL A 28 14.51 -14.08 6.54
C VAL A 28 14.58 -15.20 7.59
N GLY A 29 14.86 -16.44 7.17
CA GLY A 29 14.99 -17.59 8.08
C GLY A 29 16.17 -17.50 9.05
N GLU A 30 17.24 -16.77 8.70
CA GLU A 30 18.39 -16.56 9.59
C GLU A 30 18.14 -15.43 10.61
N ILE A 31 17.44 -14.37 10.19
CA ILE A 31 17.01 -13.27 11.08
C ILE A 31 16.07 -13.81 12.17
N ILE A 32 15.15 -14.71 11.82
CA ILE A 32 14.20 -15.31 12.76
C ILE A 32 14.91 -16.31 13.70
N ARG A 33 15.90 -17.07 13.22
CA ARG A 33 16.71 -17.97 14.07
C ARG A 33 17.61 -17.23 15.06
N ALA A 34 18.01 -15.99 14.75
CA ALA A 34 18.83 -15.17 15.64
C ALA A 34 18.04 -14.58 16.82
N HIS A 35 16.71 -14.48 16.73
CA HIS A 35 15.84 -13.98 17.78
C HIS A 35 15.22 -15.12 18.61
N LYS A 36 15.89 -15.47 19.72
CA LYS A 36 15.49 -16.57 20.62
C LYS A 36 14.13 -16.38 21.31
N ASP A 37 13.54 -15.18 21.22
CA ASP A 37 12.28 -14.77 21.84
C ASP A 37 11.17 -14.43 20.81
N ALA A 38 11.31 -14.88 19.56
CA ALA A 38 10.33 -14.60 18.50
C ALA A 38 8.90 -15.02 18.91
N ALA A 39 7.96 -14.09 18.78
CA ALA A 39 6.57 -14.28 19.19
C ALA A 39 5.92 -15.42 18.37
N PRO A 40 4.86 -16.10 18.88
CA PRO A 40 4.20 -17.19 18.15
C PRO A 40 3.79 -16.83 16.70
N ARG A 41 3.48 -15.55 16.46
CA ARG A 41 3.18 -14.96 15.14
C ARG A 41 4.34 -15.03 14.15
N GLU A 42 5.58 -14.90 14.60
CA GLU A 42 6.79 -14.92 13.76
C GLU A 42 7.21 -16.34 13.40
N ARG A 43 7.01 -17.30 14.32
CA ARG A 43 7.17 -18.74 14.05
C ARG A 43 6.17 -19.24 13.01
N PHE A 44 4.92 -18.78 13.08
CA PHE A 44 3.89 -19.12 12.11
C PHE A 44 4.23 -18.64 10.69
N LEU A 45 4.73 -17.40 10.55
CA LEU A 45 5.18 -16.86 9.26
C LEU A 45 6.42 -17.59 8.72
N HIS A 46 7.34 -17.99 9.60
CA HIS A 46 8.53 -18.77 9.24
C HIS A 46 8.19 -20.20 8.77
N ASP A 47 7.29 -20.89 9.46
CA ASP A 47 6.83 -22.24 9.06
C ASP A 47 6.03 -22.19 7.76
N MET A 48 5.25 -21.11 7.54
CA MET A 48 4.58 -20.85 6.26
C MET A 48 5.55 -20.63 5.10
N LEU A 49 6.66 -19.92 5.32
CA LEU A 49 7.67 -19.66 4.29
C LEU A 49 8.52 -20.91 4.00
N ASN A 50 8.91 -21.69 5.01
CA ASN A 50 9.68 -22.92 4.81
C ASN A 50 8.87 -24.05 4.16
N ALA A 51 7.56 -24.13 4.40
CA ALA A 51 6.69 -25.08 3.71
C ALA A 51 6.63 -24.86 2.18
N THR A 52 7.10 -23.72 1.66
CA THR A 52 7.24 -23.46 0.23
C THR A 52 8.62 -23.83 -0.35
N ALA A 53 9.60 -24.16 0.51
CA ALA A 53 11.00 -24.40 0.11
C ALA A 53 11.37 -25.90 0.04
N GLU A 54 10.70 -26.79 0.79
CA GLU A 54 11.16 -28.18 0.95
C GLU A 54 10.58 -29.24 -0.01
N ASP A 55 9.85 -28.87 -1.07
CA ASP A 55 9.24 -29.87 -1.98
C ASP A 55 9.89 -29.93 -3.38
N SER A 56 11.23 -29.97 -3.42
CA SER A 56 12.01 -30.29 -4.63
C SER A 56 12.86 -31.55 -4.44
N PRO A 57 12.36 -32.75 -4.79
CA PRO A 57 13.22 -33.87 -5.13
C PRO A 57 13.79 -33.67 -6.56
N PRO A 58 15.02 -34.15 -6.84
CA PRO A 58 15.61 -34.02 -8.17
C PRO A 58 14.84 -34.86 -9.18
N ALA A 59 14.46 -34.25 -10.31
CA ALA A 59 13.76 -34.92 -11.40
C ALA A 59 14.56 -36.13 -11.92
N PRO A 60 13.85 -37.19 -12.36
CA PRO A 60 14.04 -37.56 -13.74
C PRO A 60 12.71 -37.83 -14.48
N GLU A 61 12.69 -37.34 -15.72
CA GLU A 61 11.89 -37.80 -16.85
C GLU A 61 10.38 -37.92 -16.68
N GLY A 62 9.66 -36.93 -17.20
CA GLY A 62 8.25 -37.08 -17.56
C GLY A 62 7.52 -35.75 -17.69
N GLN A 63 7.42 -35.22 -18.90
CA GLN A 63 6.65 -34.02 -19.26
C GLN A 63 5.13 -34.09 -18.92
N ALA A 64 4.67 -35.15 -18.25
CA ALA A 64 3.31 -35.29 -17.71
C ALA A 64 3.18 -34.87 -16.22
N ALA A 65 4.27 -34.74 -15.46
CA ALA A 65 4.23 -34.35 -14.05
C ALA A 65 4.14 -32.82 -13.86
N GLU A 66 4.71 -32.04 -14.78
CA GLU A 66 4.78 -30.57 -14.67
C GLU A 66 3.40 -29.91 -14.85
N ILE A 67 2.49 -30.53 -15.61
CA ILE A 67 1.11 -30.07 -15.78
C ILE A 67 0.25 -30.43 -14.56
N ARG A 68 0.56 -31.54 -13.85
CA ARG A 68 -0.13 -31.92 -12.61
C ARG A 68 0.36 -31.14 -11.38
N GLN A 69 1.64 -30.82 -11.27
CA GLN A 69 2.19 -30.01 -10.17
C GLN A 69 1.80 -28.52 -10.25
N LYS A 70 1.74 -27.92 -11.45
CA LYS A 70 1.22 -26.55 -11.63
C LYS A 70 -0.29 -26.47 -11.31
N SER A 71 -1.03 -27.57 -11.54
CA SER A 71 -2.46 -27.69 -11.27
C SER A 71 -2.79 -27.81 -9.77
N THR A 72 -1.92 -28.41 -8.94
CA THR A 72 -2.13 -28.52 -7.49
C THR A 72 -1.66 -27.29 -6.71
N LEU A 73 -0.68 -26.53 -7.19
CA LEU A 73 -0.18 -25.33 -6.49
C LEU A 73 -1.08 -24.09 -6.66
N ALA A 74 -1.75 -23.94 -7.80
CA ALA A 74 -2.66 -22.81 -8.06
C ALA A 74 -3.81 -22.68 -7.03
N PRO A 75 -4.56 -23.74 -6.70
CA PRO A 75 -5.63 -23.65 -5.70
C PRO A 75 -5.09 -23.42 -4.28
N HIS A 76 -3.90 -23.93 -3.95
CA HIS A 76 -3.25 -23.65 -2.66
C HIS A 76 -2.80 -22.19 -2.56
N ARG A 77 -2.22 -21.62 -3.62
CA ARG A 77 -1.85 -20.19 -3.67
C ARG A 77 -3.08 -19.28 -3.58
N ALA A 78 -4.17 -19.61 -4.26
CA ALA A 78 -5.42 -18.86 -4.16
C ALA A 78 -6.03 -18.93 -2.75
N LYS A 79 -5.99 -20.10 -2.10
CA LYS A 79 -6.44 -20.26 -0.72
C LYS A 79 -5.58 -19.46 0.26
N LEU A 80 -4.27 -19.41 0.03
CA LEU A 80 -3.32 -18.66 0.85
C LEU A 80 -3.48 -17.15 0.67
N ALA A 81 -3.63 -16.67 -0.57
CA ALA A 81 -3.91 -15.27 -0.86
C ALA A 81 -5.19 -14.81 -0.16
N ARG A 82 -6.27 -15.59 -0.24
CA ARG A 82 -7.53 -15.29 0.45
C ARG A 82 -7.40 -15.31 1.98
N ALA A 83 -6.61 -16.22 2.53
CA ALA A 83 -6.35 -16.24 3.97
C ALA A 83 -5.58 -14.99 4.41
N LEU A 84 -4.60 -14.56 3.63
CA LEU A 84 -3.84 -13.34 3.88
C LEU A 84 -4.73 -12.09 3.78
N GLU A 85 -5.58 -12.00 2.76
CA GLU A 85 -6.56 -10.91 2.60
C GLU A 85 -7.51 -10.83 3.81
N ASN A 86 -7.99 -11.96 4.31
CA ASN A 86 -8.86 -11.99 5.49
C ASN A 86 -8.14 -11.53 6.76
N GLU A 87 -6.90 -11.96 6.98
CA GLU A 87 -6.12 -11.54 8.15
C GLU A 87 -5.74 -10.05 8.07
N LEU A 88 -5.42 -9.54 6.88
CA LEU A 88 -5.20 -8.11 6.66
C LEU A 88 -6.47 -7.31 6.96
N ALA A 89 -7.62 -7.74 6.45
CA ALA A 89 -8.90 -7.09 6.73
C ALA A 89 -9.22 -7.09 8.23
N ARG A 90 -8.93 -8.19 8.94
CA ARG A 90 -9.12 -8.29 10.38
C ARG A 90 -8.21 -7.33 11.15
N HIS A 91 -6.94 -7.25 10.77
CA HIS A 91 -5.97 -6.36 11.37
C HIS A 91 -6.36 -4.88 11.19
N GLU A 92 -6.76 -4.49 9.99
CA GLU A 92 -7.22 -3.12 9.72
C GLU A 92 -8.50 -2.79 10.50
N ALA A 93 -9.42 -3.76 10.63
CA ALA A 93 -10.62 -3.58 11.46
C ALA A 93 -10.28 -3.39 12.96
N GLU A 94 -9.33 -4.16 13.49
CA GLU A 94 -8.85 -4.01 14.87
C GLU A 94 -8.19 -2.65 15.08
N LYS A 95 -7.38 -2.19 14.13
CA LYS A 95 -6.73 -0.87 14.16
C LYS A 95 -7.74 0.27 14.13
N ALA A 96 -8.75 0.20 13.26
CA ALA A 96 -9.82 1.20 13.19
C ALA A 96 -10.61 1.29 14.51
N ARG A 97 -10.89 0.15 15.16
CA ARG A 97 -11.54 0.10 16.47
C ARG A 97 -10.67 0.70 17.59
N ALA A 98 -9.36 0.43 17.56
CA ALA A 98 -8.43 1.04 18.51
C ALA A 98 -8.40 2.56 18.36
N ARG A 99 -8.31 3.07 17.12
CA ARG A 99 -8.34 4.52 16.83
C ARG A 99 -9.64 5.17 17.31
N LEU A 100 -10.79 4.50 17.15
CA LEU A 100 -12.07 4.96 17.69
C LEU A 100 -12.04 5.07 19.22
N ALA A 101 -11.51 4.06 19.91
CA ALA A 101 -11.40 4.06 21.37
C ALA A 101 -10.45 5.14 21.88
N ASP A 102 -9.32 5.35 21.21
CA ASP A 102 -8.36 6.43 21.53
C ASP A 102 -9.00 7.81 21.35
N ALA A 103 -9.76 8.00 20.27
CA ALA A 103 -10.52 9.24 20.03
C ALA A 103 -11.58 9.49 21.12
N GLY A 104 -12.35 8.47 21.50
CA GLY A 104 -13.33 8.57 22.57
C GLY A 104 -12.70 8.80 23.95
N ALA A 105 -11.50 8.29 24.20
CA ALA A 105 -10.73 8.61 25.41
C ALA A 105 -10.29 10.08 25.42
N TYR A 106 -9.72 10.55 24.31
CA TYR A 106 -9.26 11.93 24.16
C TYR A 106 -10.40 12.95 24.33
N GLU A 107 -11.57 12.67 23.76
CA GLU A 107 -12.75 13.52 23.92
C GLU A 107 -13.23 13.59 25.38
N ARG A 108 -13.22 12.45 26.11
CA ARG A 108 -13.59 12.41 27.53
C ARG A 108 -12.65 13.22 28.42
N GLU A 109 -11.40 13.39 28.00
CA GLU A 109 -10.43 14.27 28.66
C GLU A 109 -10.65 15.75 28.33
N GLY A 110 -11.68 16.08 27.54
CA GLY A 110 -12.02 17.43 27.11
C GLY A 110 -11.28 17.87 25.84
N GLY A 111 -10.63 16.94 25.15
CA GLY A 111 -9.97 17.18 23.87
C GLY A 111 -10.98 17.32 22.72
N ASN A 112 -10.58 18.02 21.65
CA ASN A 112 -11.33 18.06 20.40
C ASN A 112 -10.72 17.05 19.42
N VAL A 113 -11.44 15.97 19.11
CA VAL A 113 -10.93 14.86 18.28
C VAL A 113 -10.48 15.38 16.91
N PRO A 114 -9.17 15.32 16.58
CA PRO A 114 -8.69 15.71 15.27
C PRO A 114 -9.23 14.74 14.21
N ASN A 115 -9.57 15.25 13.03
CA ASN A 115 -10.08 14.48 11.90
C ASN A 115 -11.27 13.57 12.28
N LEU A 116 -12.21 14.07 13.10
CA LEU A 116 -13.38 13.31 13.57
C LEU A 116 -14.13 12.58 12.44
N VAL A 117 -14.27 13.21 11.28
CA VAL A 117 -14.93 12.63 10.09
C VAL A 117 -14.18 11.38 9.60
N GLU A 118 -12.86 11.45 9.51
CA GLU A 118 -11.99 10.32 9.11
C GLU A 118 -12.13 9.16 10.11
N VAL A 119 -12.11 9.46 11.41
CA VAL A 119 -12.28 8.46 12.48
C VAL A 119 -13.63 7.76 12.37
N ILE A 120 -14.72 8.52 12.15
CA ILE A 120 -16.06 7.96 11.95
C ILE A 120 -16.10 7.06 10.71
N TYR A 121 -15.55 7.53 9.60
CA TYR A 121 -15.59 6.82 8.32
C TYR A 121 -14.79 5.52 8.36
N GLU A 122 -13.57 5.55 8.93
CA GLU A 122 -12.72 4.37 9.13
C GLU A 122 -13.38 3.36 10.07
N ALA A 123 -13.92 3.80 11.21
CA ALA A 123 -14.60 2.90 12.14
C ALA A 123 -15.80 2.21 11.49
N TYR A 124 -16.57 2.93 10.68
CA TYR A 124 -17.75 2.41 10.01
C TYR A 124 -17.40 1.42 8.88
N LEU A 125 -16.53 1.80 7.95
CA LEU A 125 -16.23 0.97 6.77
C LEU A 125 -15.14 -0.07 6.99
N VAL A 126 -14.07 0.28 7.69
CA VAL A 126 -12.91 -0.60 7.91
C VAL A 126 -13.14 -1.42 9.19
N GLY A 127 -13.50 -0.75 10.28
CA GLY A 127 -13.77 -1.39 11.58
C GLY A 127 -15.06 -2.22 11.62
N ALA A 128 -15.93 -2.04 10.63
CA ALA A 128 -17.29 -2.58 10.59
C ALA A 128 -18.06 -2.33 11.90
N VAL A 129 -17.83 -1.16 12.52
CA VAL A 129 -18.44 -0.78 13.80
C VAL A 129 -19.82 -0.16 13.52
N PRO A 130 -20.89 -0.61 14.21
CA PRO A 130 -22.21 -0.02 14.03
C PRO A 130 -22.24 1.47 14.36
N ALA A 131 -23.03 2.26 13.62
CA ALA A 131 -23.15 3.71 13.82
C ALA A 131 -23.52 4.10 15.26
N SER A 132 -24.37 3.30 15.92
CA SER A 132 -24.75 3.49 17.32
C SER A 132 -23.58 3.34 18.30
N GLU A 133 -22.64 2.43 18.01
CA GLU A 133 -21.45 2.22 18.84
C GLU A 133 -20.42 3.33 18.64
N ILE A 134 -20.23 3.78 17.39
CA ILE A 134 -19.38 4.93 17.05
C ILE A 134 -19.91 6.19 17.75
N ALA A 135 -21.22 6.44 17.65
CA ALA A 135 -21.87 7.59 18.25
C ALA A 135 -21.70 7.62 19.78
N ARG A 136 -21.83 6.45 20.42
CA ARG A 136 -21.61 6.32 21.86
C ARG A 136 -20.16 6.58 22.26
N GLU A 137 -19.19 6.07 21.50
CA GLU A 137 -17.77 6.23 21.83
C GLU A 137 -17.29 7.69 21.67
N LEU A 138 -17.82 8.39 20.66
CA LEU A 138 -17.46 9.77 20.30
C LEU A 138 -18.47 10.82 20.80
N HIS A 139 -19.38 10.46 21.70
CA HIS A 139 -20.43 11.34 22.27
C HIS A 139 -21.20 12.21 21.25
N VAL A 140 -21.35 11.73 20.00
CA VAL A 140 -22.14 12.37 18.94
C VAL A 140 -23.48 11.65 18.77
N THR A 141 -24.35 12.17 17.90
CA THR A 141 -25.60 11.48 17.56
C THR A 141 -25.37 10.39 16.52
N GLU A 142 -26.16 9.32 16.57
CA GLU A 142 -26.13 8.28 15.53
C GLU A 142 -26.48 8.85 14.14
N GLU A 143 -27.38 9.83 14.09
CA GLU A 143 -27.75 10.51 12.84
C GLU A 143 -26.57 11.28 12.25
N TYR A 144 -25.76 11.93 13.08
CA TYR A 144 -24.54 12.59 12.61
C TYR A 144 -23.55 11.58 12.00
N VAL A 145 -23.36 10.43 12.62
CA VAL A 145 -22.51 9.35 12.08
C VAL A 145 -23.03 8.88 10.73
N ARG A 146 -24.35 8.64 10.61
CA ARG A 146 -24.98 8.25 9.34
C ARG A 146 -24.82 9.32 8.26
N GLU A 147 -24.95 10.59 8.63
CA GLU A 147 -24.79 11.70 7.70
C GLU A 147 -23.35 11.76 7.18
N VAL A 148 -22.35 11.67 8.06
CA VAL A 148 -20.93 11.62 7.68
C VAL A 148 -20.67 10.52 6.65
N VAL A 149 -21.15 9.30 6.91
CA VAL A 149 -20.99 8.15 6.02
C VAL A 149 -21.72 8.35 4.69
N ARG A 150 -22.86 9.04 4.70
CA ARG A 150 -23.67 9.31 3.51
C ARG A 150 -23.04 10.38 2.62
N THR A 151 -22.42 11.39 3.21
CA THR A 151 -21.95 12.58 2.49
C THR A 151 -20.49 12.49 2.05
N HIS A 152 -19.67 11.67 2.70
CA HIS A 152 -18.24 11.55 2.39
C HIS A 152 -17.91 10.29 1.58
N ALA A 153 -16.81 10.36 0.82
CA ALA A 153 -16.24 9.22 0.13
C ALA A 153 -14.72 9.39 -0.01
N PRO A 154 -13.94 8.28 -0.07
CA PRO A 154 -12.53 8.34 -0.35
C PRO A 154 -12.33 8.78 -1.79
N PHE A 155 -11.39 9.68 -1.99
CA PHE A 155 -10.94 10.11 -3.29
C PHE A 155 -9.43 10.04 -3.37
N SER A 156 -8.94 9.53 -4.50
CA SER A 156 -7.55 9.68 -4.90
C SER A 156 -7.44 10.88 -5.83
N TRP A 157 -6.38 11.67 -5.70
CA TRP A 157 -6.18 12.83 -6.55
C TRP A 157 -4.71 13.02 -6.93
N PHE A 158 -4.49 13.62 -8.10
CA PHE A 158 -3.17 14.01 -8.59
C PHE A 158 -3.21 15.44 -9.12
N VAL A 159 -2.21 16.23 -8.76
CA VAL A 159 -1.89 17.51 -9.40
C VAL A 159 -0.92 17.23 -10.54
N GLU A 160 -1.33 17.58 -11.75
CA GLU A 160 -0.49 17.48 -12.94
C GLU A 160 -0.18 18.89 -13.46
N VAL A 161 1.08 19.13 -13.81
CA VAL A 161 1.55 20.37 -14.43
C VAL A 161 1.94 20.10 -15.88
N ARG A 162 1.62 21.04 -16.77
CA ARG A 162 2.02 20.96 -18.17
C ARG A 162 3.43 21.54 -18.33
N THR A 163 4.34 20.71 -18.80
CA THR A 163 5.71 21.11 -19.11
C THR A 163 5.80 21.96 -20.36
N ASP A 164 6.95 22.61 -20.56
CA ASP A 164 7.28 23.39 -21.77
C ASP A 164 7.24 22.53 -23.05
N ALA A 165 7.50 21.22 -22.92
CA ALA A 165 7.37 20.23 -23.99
C ALA A 165 5.91 19.89 -24.32
N GLY A 166 4.95 20.51 -23.63
CA GLY A 166 3.52 20.35 -23.81
C GLY A 166 2.93 19.08 -23.19
N LYS A 167 3.72 18.31 -22.44
CA LYS A 167 3.30 17.06 -21.76
C LYS A 167 2.80 17.34 -20.35
N TRP A 168 1.91 16.49 -19.85
CA TRP A 168 1.47 16.51 -18.46
C TRP A 168 2.38 15.65 -17.62
N GLU A 169 2.84 16.18 -16.49
CA GLU A 169 3.65 15.46 -15.51
C GLU A 169 3.01 15.61 -14.13
N GLU A 170 2.89 14.50 -13.42
CA GLU A 170 2.42 14.45 -12.04
C GLU A 170 3.45 15.12 -11.12
N GLN A 171 2.97 16.03 -10.27
CA GLN A 171 3.80 16.77 -9.30
C GLN A 171 3.49 16.36 -7.87
N ASP A 172 2.22 16.14 -7.56
CA ASP A 172 1.75 15.76 -6.24
C ASP A 172 0.52 14.86 -6.35
N GLY A 173 0.28 14.06 -5.31
CA GLY A 173 -0.84 13.15 -5.25
C GLY A 173 -1.04 12.57 -3.87
N SER A 174 -2.31 12.41 -3.51
CA SER A 174 -2.69 11.82 -2.23
C SER A 174 -4.05 11.15 -2.31
N GLU A 175 -4.40 10.48 -1.21
CA GLU A 175 -5.73 9.94 -0.99
C GLU A 175 -6.33 10.63 0.23
N ASP A 176 -7.57 11.07 0.12
CA ASP A 176 -8.22 11.84 1.17
C ASP A 176 -9.74 11.61 1.17
N LEU A 177 -10.38 11.95 2.28
CA LEU A 177 -11.81 11.82 2.47
C LEU A 177 -12.50 13.17 2.24
N TRP A 178 -13.25 13.27 1.14
CA TRP A 178 -13.96 14.52 0.81
C TRP A 178 -15.47 14.38 0.88
N PRO A 179 -16.20 15.46 1.20
CA PRO A 179 -17.62 15.56 0.92
C PRO A 179 -17.85 15.38 -0.58
N ALA A 180 -18.72 14.44 -0.95
CA ALA A 180 -19.00 14.10 -2.35
C ALA A 180 -19.61 15.28 -3.14
N VAL A 181 -20.24 16.23 -2.45
CA VAL A 181 -20.86 17.42 -3.05
C VAL A 181 -19.86 18.54 -3.34
N ASP A 182 -18.71 18.57 -2.65
CA ASP A 182 -17.75 19.68 -2.72
C ASP A 182 -16.44 19.29 -3.42
N VAL A 183 -16.37 18.09 -4.01
CA VAL A 183 -15.18 17.55 -4.69
C VAL A 183 -14.60 18.54 -5.72
N GLU A 184 -15.46 19.22 -6.47
CA GLU A 184 -15.05 20.22 -7.47
C GLU A 184 -14.38 21.44 -6.82
N GLU A 185 -14.95 21.94 -5.73
CA GLU A 185 -14.44 23.10 -5.02
C GLU A 185 -13.11 22.80 -4.33
N ILE A 186 -13.01 21.64 -3.68
CA ILE A 186 -11.78 21.17 -3.02
C ILE A 186 -10.66 21.00 -4.05
N ALA A 187 -10.94 20.34 -5.18
CA ALA A 187 -9.95 20.16 -6.24
C ALA A 187 -9.52 21.49 -6.87
N ARG A 188 -10.41 22.50 -6.93
CA ARG A 188 -10.04 23.87 -7.34
C ARG A 188 -9.15 24.57 -6.31
N GLY A 189 -9.42 24.38 -5.02
CA GLY A 189 -8.60 24.88 -3.93
C GLY A 189 -7.18 24.32 -3.96
N LEU A 190 -7.05 22.99 -4.05
CA LEU A 190 -5.75 22.30 -4.19
C LEU A 190 -4.94 22.85 -5.37
N LEU A 191 -5.63 23.09 -6.49
CA LEU A 191 -4.99 23.68 -7.65
C LEU A 191 -4.47 25.09 -7.34
N ALA A 192 -5.28 25.96 -6.73
CA ALA A 192 -4.87 27.32 -6.39
C ALA A 192 -3.64 27.37 -5.45
N ASP A 193 -3.53 26.41 -4.53
CA ASP A 193 -2.40 26.34 -3.59
C ASP A 193 -1.12 25.77 -4.24
N SER A 194 -1.27 24.97 -5.29
CA SER A 194 -0.17 24.23 -5.91
C SER A 194 0.51 24.95 -7.09
N VAL A 195 -0.13 25.95 -7.71
CA VAL A 195 0.43 26.62 -8.89
C VAL A 195 0.88 28.06 -8.66
N SER A 196 2.07 28.35 -9.18
CA SER A 196 2.53 29.71 -9.41
C SER A 196 1.90 30.30 -10.68
N ALA A 197 1.80 31.63 -10.73
CA ALA A 197 1.21 32.34 -11.86
C ALA A 197 1.86 31.95 -13.21
N GLY A 198 1.03 31.71 -14.22
CA GLY A 198 1.45 31.35 -15.59
C GLY A 198 1.64 29.85 -15.86
N THR A 199 1.50 28.99 -14.85
CA THR A 199 1.65 27.54 -15.00
C THR A 199 0.32 26.88 -15.34
N ARG A 200 0.29 26.06 -16.40
CA ARG A 200 -0.88 25.25 -16.74
C ARG A 200 -0.91 24.02 -15.83
N ALA A 201 -1.87 23.95 -14.93
CA ALA A 201 -2.02 22.80 -14.03
C ALA A 201 -3.46 22.29 -14.01
N ARG A 202 -3.62 21.02 -13.65
CA ARG A 202 -4.92 20.38 -13.45
C ARG A 202 -4.89 19.46 -12.25
N VAL A 203 -6.03 19.31 -11.59
CA VAL A 203 -6.23 18.26 -10.58
C VAL A 203 -7.15 17.21 -11.16
N ARG A 204 -6.71 15.95 -11.17
CA ARG A 204 -7.54 14.81 -11.53
C ARG A 204 -7.96 14.09 -10.26
N VAL A 205 -9.23 13.71 -10.17
CA VAL A 205 -9.80 13.06 -8.98
C VAL A 205 -10.52 11.78 -9.37
N TRP A 206 -10.36 10.72 -8.58
CA TRP A 206 -11.04 9.43 -8.73
C TRP A 206 -11.72 9.04 -7.43
N LYS A 207 -12.88 8.41 -7.55
CA LYS A 207 -13.56 7.83 -6.38
C LYS A 207 -12.88 6.51 -5.99
N GLY A 208 -12.59 6.36 -4.70
CA GLY A 208 -11.89 5.20 -4.16
C GLY A 208 -10.37 5.39 -4.06
N HIS A 209 -9.70 4.31 -3.69
CA HIS A 209 -8.25 4.25 -3.49
C HIS A 209 -7.55 3.70 -4.73
N GLY A 210 -6.37 4.21 -5.05
CA GLY A 210 -5.46 3.68 -6.08
C GLY A 210 -6.11 3.49 -7.46
N PRO A 211 -6.44 4.57 -8.20
CA PRO A 211 -7.01 4.44 -9.53
C PRO A 211 -6.05 3.73 -10.48
N ALA A 212 -6.59 2.96 -11.42
CA ALA A 212 -5.79 2.40 -12.51
C ALA A 212 -5.19 3.56 -13.35
N PRO A 213 -3.97 3.41 -13.91
CA PRO A 213 -3.30 4.48 -14.64
C PRO A 213 -4.11 5.06 -15.81
N ASP A 214 -5.00 4.25 -16.38
CA ASP A 214 -5.87 4.57 -17.51
C ASP A 214 -7.33 4.85 -17.11
N ALA A 215 -7.65 4.82 -15.81
CA ALA A 215 -9.00 5.09 -15.33
C ALA A 215 -9.42 6.54 -15.63
N GLU A 216 -10.65 6.72 -16.08
CA GLU A 216 -11.24 8.03 -16.27
C GLU A 216 -11.48 8.71 -14.91
N PRO A 217 -10.98 9.94 -14.69
CA PRO A 217 -11.23 10.66 -13.45
C PRO A 217 -12.70 11.07 -13.36
N VAL A 218 -13.25 11.06 -12.15
CA VAL A 218 -14.60 11.58 -11.90
C VAL A 218 -14.66 13.10 -12.01
N TYR A 219 -13.53 13.78 -11.82
CA TYR A 219 -13.44 15.23 -11.91
C TYR A 219 -12.06 15.69 -12.37
N VAL A 220 -12.04 16.79 -13.14
CA VAL A 220 -10.81 17.47 -13.57
C VAL A 220 -10.96 18.99 -13.37
N ALA A 221 -10.31 19.53 -12.34
CA ALA A 221 -10.19 20.99 -12.16
C ALA A 221 -9.05 21.52 -13.04
N TYR A 222 -9.24 22.68 -13.66
CA TYR A 222 -8.24 23.30 -14.54
C TYR A 222 -8.04 24.78 -14.24
N THR A 223 -6.78 25.22 -14.18
CA THR A 223 -6.38 26.62 -14.22
C THR A 223 -5.59 26.84 -15.50
N HIS A 224 -6.24 27.53 -16.45
CA HIS A 224 -5.56 28.25 -17.50
C HIS A 224 -5.24 29.59 -16.89
N ASP A 225 -3.99 29.85 -16.50
CA ASP A 225 -3.75 31.21 -16.05
C ASP A 225 -4.00 32.17 -17.22
N GLN A 226 -4.67 33.24 -16.84
CA GLN A 226 -5.37 34.24 -17.62
C GLN A 226 -4.79 34.50 -19.00
N ASP A 227 -5.70 34.62 -19.98
CA ASP A 227 -5.42 35.18 -21.30
C ASP A 227 -4.34 36.25 -21.20
N ALA A 228 -3.22 35.99 -21.87
CA ALA A 228 -2.39 37.05 -22.37
C ALA A 228 -3.30 37.99 -23.18
N ASN A 229 -3.73 39.07 -22.55
CA ASN A 229 -4.27 40.27 -23.18
C ASN A 229 -3.62 41.48 -22.53
#